data_AF-A0A1G0M495-F1
#
_entry.id   AF-A0A1G0M495-F1
#
_cell.length_a   1.000
_cell.length_b   1.000
_cell.length_c   1.000
_cell.angle_alpha   90.00
_cell.angle_beta   90.00
_cell.angle_gamma   90.00
#
_symmetry.space_group_name_H-M   'P 1'
#
loop_
_entity.id
_entity.type
_entity.pdbx_description
1 polymer ?
#
loop_
_entity_poly.entity_id
_entity_poly.type
_entity_poly.pdbx_seq_one_letter_code
_entity_poly.pdbx_strand_id
1 'polypeptide(L)'
;MIKMQELREHYRFTDDDAELLKSLQPLAIENQEKFSLAFYDYLYGLPETAAILNHSNRERLREMHGTWFISLFSGIYDNHYLNHLIRIGHAHVKVGLDVHFVNAAMNQIRHFLLNLIDGNYSDREHRRLLREAVEKILDMNLDVMSTSYREEELKKVFLSRKLDSFLIKATERFTHGLNLVLVLALAVVSIAIVAMFGWDMAHVFRGDVEKGVFTALGSLLILWMMIELLDNEIKNLKGGRFSILVFIGVVIVAIIREILISTLRHDDLKKQAFLAATLLILGIVYYLVSLVQRDQPKI
;
A
#
# COMPACT_ATOMS: atom_id res chain seq x y z
N MET A 1 5.24 -26.88 4.14
CA MET A 1 6.70 -26.82 4.33
C MET A 1 7.26 -28.08 3.69
N ILE A 2 8.17 -27.95 2.73
CA ILE A 2 8.79 -29.09 2.04
C ILE A 2 9.48 -29.98 3.06
N LYS A 3 9.41 -31.31 2.92
CA LYS A 3 10.18 -32.23 3.77
C LYS A 3 11.59 -32.40 3.24
N MET A 4 12.55 -32.73 4.11
CA MET A 4 13.95 -32.91 3.69
C MET A 4 14.09 -33.97 2.58
N GLN A 5 13.29 -35.03 2.61
CA GLN A 5 13.26 -36.05 1.57
C GLN A 5 12.87 -35.49 0.19
N GLU A 6 11.79 -34.69 0.12
CA GLU A 6 11.34 -34.05 -1.13
C GLU A 6 12.42 -33.09 -1.67
N LEU A 7 13.07 -32.33 -0.79
CA LEU A 7 14.18 -31.46 -1.19
C LEU A 7 15.34 -32.27 -1.81
N ARG A 8 15.73 -33.37 -1.16
CA ARG A 8 16.77 -34.27 -1.70
C ARG A 8 16.40 -34.84 -3.07
N GLU A 9 15.15 -35.23 -3.25
CA GLU A 9 14.64 -35.75 -4.52
C GLU A 9 14.75 -34.72 -5.65
N HIS A 10 14.37 -33.46 -5.41
CA HIS A 10 14.48 -32.39 -6.42
C HIS A 10 15.92 -32.11 -6.85
N TYR A 11 16.88 -32.15 -5.92
CA TYR A 11 18.31 -31.92 -6.19
C TYR A 11 19.07 -33.18 -6.57
N ARG A 12 18.40 -34.34 -6.67
CA ARG A 12 19.02 -35.66 -6.89
C ARG A 12 20.17 -35.91 -5.91
N PHE A 13 19.94 -35.57 -4.65
CA PHE A 13 20.88 -35.73 -3.55
C PHE A 13 20.71 -37.12 -2.91
N THR A 14 21.63 -38.03 -3.20
CA THR A 14 21.59 -39.44 -2.77
C THR A 14 22.35 -39.64 -1.46
N ASP A 15 22.33 -40.86 -0.92
CA ASP A 15 23.14 -41.20 0.24
C ASP A 15 24.64 -41.25 -0.10
N ASP A 16 25.00 -41.51 -1.37
CA ASP A 16 26.40 -41.43 -1.83
C ASP A 16 26.93 -39.99 -1.74
N ASP A 17 26.12 -38.99 -2.10
CA ASP A 17 26.48 -37.58 -1.92
C ASP A 17 26.73 -37.27 -0.43
N ALA A 18 25.91 -37.85 0.47
CA ALA A 18 26.04 -37.65 1.90
C ALA A 18 27.35 -38.24 2.47
N GLU A 19 27.71 -39.44 2.03
CA GLU A 19 28.98 -40.09 2.42
C GLU A 19 30.19 -39.37 1.82
N LEU A 20 30.11 -38.88 0.58
CA LEU A 20 31.14 -38.04 -0.03
C LEU A 20 31.36 -36.75 0.78
N LEU A 21 30.29 -36.06 1.18
CA LEU A 21 30.41 -34.86 2.02
C LEU A 21 30.99 -35.19 3.40
N LYS A 22 30.57 -36.30 4.02
CA LYS A 22 31.14 -36.75 5.28
C LYS A 22 32.63 -37.03 5.18
N SER A 23 33.08 -37.57 4.04
CA SER A 23 34.51 -37.81 3.78
C SER A 23 35.35 -36.52 3.71
N LEU A 24 34.74 -35.37 3.37
CA LEU A 24 35.38 -34.06 3.37
C LEU A 24 35.48 -33.43 4.76
N GLN A 25 34.79 -33.95 5.78
CA GLN A 25 34.73 -33.34 7.10
C GLN A 25 36.12 -33.11 7.74
N PRO A 26 37.07 -34.07 7.73
CA PRO A 26 38.40 -33.84 8.31
C PRO A 26 39.13 -32.68 7.63
N LEU A 27 39.06 -32.61 6.29
CA LEU A 27 39.67 -31.55 5.50
C LEU A 27 39.01 -30.19 5.77
N ALA A 28 37.69 -30.17 5.94
CA ALA A 28 36.95 -28.97 6.30
C ALA A 28 37.30 -28.46 7.69
N ILE A 29 37.47 -29.35 8.68
CA ILE A 29 37.89 -29.00 10.04
C ILE A 29 39.30 -28.38 10.01
N GLU A 30 40.25 -29.00 9.32
CA GLU A 30 41.62 -28.48 9.19
C GLU A 30 41.66 -27.09 8.55
N ASN A 31 40.73 -26.80 7.64
CA ASN A 31 40.66 -25.54 6.91
C ASN A 31 39.62 -24.54 7.47
N GLN A 32 39.01 -24.82 8.61
CA GLN A 32 37.92 -24.00 9.16
C GLN A 32 38.38 -22.58 9.53
N GLU A 33 39.58 -22.43 10.09
CA GLU A 33 40.12 -21.10 10.44
C GLU A 33 40.40 -20.27 9.18
N LYS A 34 41.01 -20.90 8.16
CA LYS A 34 41.26 -20.27 6.86
C LYS A 34 39.97 -19.85 6.16
N PHE A 35 38.94 -20.70 6.22
CA PHE A 35 37.59 -20.35 5.76
C PHE A 35 37.05 -19.12 6.51
N SER A 36 37.10 -19.15 7.84
CA SER A 36 36.58 -18.07 8.68
C SER A 36 37.23 -16.73 8.37
N LEU A 37 38.56 -16.70 8.20
CA LEU A 37 39.29 -15.49 7.83
C LEU A 37 38.85 -14.97 6.46
N ALA A 38 38.91 -15.81 5.42
CA ALA A 38 38.53 -15.41 4.06
C ALA A 38 37.06 -14.96 3.95
N PHE A 39 36.16 -15.61 4.68
CA PHE A 39 34.74 -15.27 4.70
C PHE A 39 34.50 -13.91 5.36
N TYR A 40 35.14 -13.62 6.48
CA TYR A 40 34.98 -12.34 7.17
C TYR A 40 35.67 -11.19 6.45
N ASP A 41 36.82 -11.43 5.83
CA ASP A 41 37.48 -10.43 4.97
C ASP A 41 36.55 -10.00 3.82
N TYR A 42 35.87 -10.97 3.19
CA TYR A 42 34.86 -10.71 2.18
C TYR A 42 33.68 -9.89 2.73
N LEU A 43 33.12 -10.30 3.88
CA LEU A 43 31.96 -9.60 4.48
C LEU A 43 32.31 -8.19 5.00
N TYR A 44 33.54 -7.93 5.43
CA TYR A 44 33.96 -6.56 5.80
C TYR A 44 34.28 -5.70 4.57
N GLY A 45 34.57 -6.32 3.42
CA GLY A 45 34.77 -5.61 2.15
C GLY A 45 33.50 -5.00 1.57
N LEU A 46 32.32 -5.41 2.04
CA LEU A 46 31.02 -4.89 1.61
C LEU A 46 30.42 -4.00 2.71
N PRO A 47 30.12 -2.71 2.45
CA PRO A 47 29.63 -1.77 3.45
C PRO A 47 28.37 -2.24 4.20
N GLU A 48 27.43 -2.86 3.50
CA GLU A 48 26.13 -3.28 4.03
C GLU A 48 26.26 -4.42 5.04
N THR A 49 27.08 -5.44 4.71
CA THR A 49 27.35 -6.55 5.62
C THR A 49 28.26 -6.11 6.77
N ALA A 50 29.24 -5.25 6.51
CA ALA A 50 30.11 -4.69 7.55
C ALA A 50 29.33 -3.92 8.61
N ALA A 51 28.32 -3.12 8.21
CA ALA A 51 27.45 -2.41 9.13
C ALA A 51 26.74 -3.36 10.12
N ILE A 52 26.18 -4.46 9.61
CA ILE A 52 25.51 -5.48 10.45
C ILE A 52 26.52 -6.17 11.39
N LEU A 53 27.70 -6.51 10.87
CA LEU A 53 28.76 -7.17 11.66
C LEU A 53 29.27 -6.27 12.80
N ASN A 54 29.43 -4.97 12.55
CA ASN A 54 29.92 -4.00 13.54
C ASN A 54 28.95 -3.81 14.72
N HIS A 55 27.66 -4.06 14.52
CA HIS A 55 26.62 -4.00 15.56
C HIS A 55 26.31 -5.37 16.18
N SER A 56 27.05 -6.41 15.80
CA SER A 56 26.82 -7.79 16.25
C SER A 56 27.96 -8.30 17.13
N ASN A 57 27.68 -9.37 17.90
CA ASN A 57 28.75 -10.08 18.60
C ASN A 57 29.58 -10.89 17.59
N ARG A 58 30.76 -10.37 17.26
CA ARG A 58 31.66 -10.92 16.23
C ARG A 58 32.12 -12.35 16.54
N GLU A 59 32.51 -12.64 17.77
CA GLU A 59 32.98 -13.98 18.16
C GLU A 59 31.86 -15.00 18.03
N ARG A 60 30.67 -14.67 18.54
CA ARG A 60 29.49 -15.52 18.43
C ARG A 60 29.10 -15.77 16.97
N LEU A 61 29.14 -14.74 16.12
CA LEU A 61 28.84 -14.93 14.70
C LEU A 61 29.89 -15.82 14.01
N ARG A 62 31.18 -15.66 14.34
CA ARG A 62 32.25 -16.50 13.78
C ARG A 62 32.04 -17.96 14.16
N GLU A 63 31.70 -18.22 15.42
CA GLU A 63 31.34 -19.55 15.91
C GLU A 63 30.12 -20.10 15.15
N MET A 64 29.05 -19.32 15.02
CA MET A 64 27.83 -19.76 14.31
C MET A 64 28.10 -20.10 12.82
N HIS A 65 28.84 -19.25 12.10
CA HIS A 65 29.24 -19.53 10.73
C HIS A 65 30.16 -20.76 10.65
N GLY A 66 31.07 -20.92 11.62
CA GLY A 66 31.94 -22.09 11.72
C GLY A 66 31.16 -23.38 11.96
N THR A 67 30.21 -23.39 12.87
CA THR A 67 29.33 -24.54 13.14
C THR A 67 28.49 -24.88 11.91
N TRP A 68 27.92 -23.87 11.25
CA TRP A 68 27.17 -24.09 10.01
C TRP A 68 28.07 -24.68 8.91
N PHE A 69 29.26 -24.13 8.71
CA PHE A 69 30.22 -24.62 7.72
C PHE A 69 30.56 -26.11 7.92
N ILE A 70 30.84 -26.52 9.16
CA ILE A 70 31.12 -27.94 9.47
C ILE A 70 29.87 -28.80 9.31
N SER A 71 28.67 -28.26 9.57
CA SER A 71 27.42 -28.98 9.39
C SER A 71 27.14 -29.38 7.94
N LEU A 72 27.75 -28.71 6.94
CA LEU A 72 27.68 -29.10 5.53
C LEU A 72 28.29 -30.48 5.26
N PHE A 73 29.12 -30.97 6.18
CA PHE A 73 29.86 -32.24 6.08
C PHE A 73 29.44 -33.23 7.18
N SER A 74 28.23 -33.10 7.73
CA SER A 74 27.74 -33.97 8.81
C SER A 74 27.49 -35.41 8.35
N GLY A 75 27.16 -35.61 7.08
CA GLY A 75 26.69 -36.88 6.52
C GLY A 75 25.24 -37.23 6.88
N ILE A 76 24.55 -36.41 7.69
CA ILE A 76 23.16 -36.63 8.10
C ILE A 76 22.35 -35.37 7.76
N TYR A 77 21.48 -35.51 6.76
CA TYR A 77 20.63 -34.42 6.26
C TYR A 77 19.16 -34.83 6.35
N ASP A 78 18.58 -34.64 7.53
CA ASP A 78 17.20 -34.97 7.87
C ASP A 78 16.34 -33.71 8.09
N ASN A 79 15.11 -33.88 8.59
CA ASN A 79 14.26 -32.74 8.88
C ASN A 79 14.81 -31.83 10.01
N HIS A 80 15.70 -32.34 10.87
CA HIS A 80 16.37 -31.50 11.86
C HIS A 80 17.38 -30.56 11.19
N TYR A 81 18.16 -31.05 10.22
CA TYR A 81 19.01 -30.21 9.38
C TYR A 81 18.20 -29.15 8.63
N LEU A 82 17.09 -29.55 8.00
CA LEU A 82 16.20 -28.61 7.31
C LEU A 82 15.67 -27.50 8.24
N ASN A 83 15.18 -27.86 9.42
CA ASN A 83 14.69 -26.90 10.41
C ASN A 83 15.80 -25.97 10.94
N HIS A 84 17.05 -26.43 10.95
CA HIS A 84 18.19 -25.58 11.25
C HIS A 84 18.41 -24.51 10.17
N LEU A 85 18.35 -24.88 8.89
CA LEU A 85 18.47 -23.94 7.76
C LEU A 85 17.37 -22.89 7.74
N ILE A 86 16.12 -23.29 8.01
CA ILE A 86 14.99 -22.36 8.11
C ILE A 86 15.24 -21.31 9.19
N ARG A 87 15.76 -21.72 10.36
CA ARG A 87 16.11 -20.79 11.45
C ARG A 87 17.23 -19.84 11.04
N ILE A 88 18.22 -20.32 10.28
CA ILE A 88 19.29 -19.47 9.74
C ILE A 88 18.72 -18.44 8.75
N GLY A 89 17.85 -18.86 7.82
CA GLY A 89 17.17 -17.95 6.89
C GLY A 89 16.41 -16.84 7.61
N HIS A 90 15.58 -17.21 8.61
CA HIS A 90 14.86 -16.23 9.42
C HIS A 90 15.77 -15.31 10.25
N ALA A 91 16.94 -15.79 10.70
CA ALA A 91 17.90 -14.95 11.41
C ALA A 91 18.43 -13.83 10.51
N HIS A 92 18.75 -14.12 9.24
CA HIS A 92 19.19 -13.11 8.28
C HIS A 92 18.09 -12.11 7.91
N VAL A 93 16.85 -12.60 7.71
CA VAL A 93 15.66 -11.73 7.53
C VAL A 93 15.48 -10.80 8.73
N LYS A 94 15.62 -11.32 9.95
CA LYS A 94 15.41 -10.56 11.19
C LYS A 94 16.42 -9.43 11.39
N VAL A 95 17.68 -9.63 10.97
CA VAL A 95 18.70 -8.57 11.03
C VAL A 95 18.62 -7.61 9.84
N GLY A 96 17.68 -7.82 8.92
CA GLY A 96 17.46 -6.96 7.76
C GLY A 96 18.53 -7.10 6.67
N LEU A 97 19.26 -8.22 6.65
CA LEU A 97 20.24 -8.48 5.59
C LEU A 97 19.50 -8.81 4.30
N ASP A 98 19.79 -8.10 3.20
CA ASP A 98 19.23 -8.41 1.88
C ASP A 98 19.64 -9.81 1.40
N VAL A 99 18.70 -10.55 0.80
CA VAL A 99 18.95 -11.90 0.25
C VAL A 99 20.07 -11.91 -0.78
N HIS A 100 20.30 -10.79 -1.49
CA HIS A 100 21.43 -10.59 -2.39
C HIS A 100 22.77 -10.95 -1.73
N PHE A 101 23.00 -10.50 -0.50
CA PHE A 101 24.26 -10.75 0.20
C PHE A 101 24.39 -12.21 0.66
N VAL A 102 23.28 -12.89 0.94
CA VAL A 102 23.27 -14.34 1.21
C VAL A 102 23.71 -15.12 -0.03
N ASN A 103 23.18 -14.75 -1.21
CA ASN A 103 23.57 -15.36 -2.48
C ASN A 103 25.06 -15.12 -2.79
N ALA A 104 25.53 -13.89 -2.60
CA ALA A 104 26.91 -13.51 -2.86
C ALA A 104 27.89 -14.20 -1.89
N ALA A 105 27.54 -14.27 -0.60
CA ALA A 105 28.28 -15.03 0.40
C ALA A 105 28.36 -16.53 0.06
N MET A 106 27.25 -17.13 -0.39
CA MET A 106 27.22 -18.54 -0.80
C MET A 106 28.15 -18.82 -1.98
N ASN A 107 28.25 -17.89 -2.95
CA ASN A 107 29.22 -18.00 -4.04
C ASN A 107 30.68 -17.98 -3.53
N GLN A 108 30.99 -17.13 -2.56
CA GLN A 108 32.32 -17.09 -1.95
C GLN A 108 32.66 -18.40 -1.23
N ILE A 109 31.70 -18.97 -0.51
CA ILE A 109 31.83 -20.28 0.16
C ILE A 109 32.06 -21.39 -0.88
N ARG A 110 31.30 -21.36 -1.99
CA ARG A 110 31.44 -22.31 -3.10
C ARG A 110 32.85 -22.28 -3.68
N HIS A 111 33.37 -21.11 -4.04
CA HIS A 111 34.72 -20.98 -4.57
C HIS A 111 35.79 -21.49 -3.60
N PHE A 112 35.65 -21.20 -2.30
CA PHE A 112 36.55 -21.73 -1.29
C PHE A 112 36.57 -23.27 -1.27
N LEU A 113 35.40 -23.89 -1.26
CA LEU A 113 35.27 -25.35 -1.20
C LEU A 113 35.75 -26.05 -2.48
N LEU A 114 35.42 -25.50 -3.66
CA LEU A 114 35.88 -26.06 -4.93
C LEU A 114 37.41 -26.01 -5.04
N ASN A 115 38.04 -24.88 -4.67
CA ASN A 115 39.49 -24.75 -4.65
C ASN A 115 40.14 -25.70 -3.63
N LEU A 116 39.48 -25.92 -2.48
CA LEU A 116 39.95 -26.86 -1.47
C LEU A 116 39.93 -28.31 -2.01
N ILE A 117 38.89 -28.67 -2.75
CA ILE A 117 38.79 -29.98 -3.42
C ILE A 117 39.85 -30.11 -4.52
N ASP A 118 40.00 -29.09 -5.37
CA ASP A 118 40.99 -29.08 -6.46
C ASP A 118 42.44 -29.20 -5.97
N GLY A 119 42.76 -28.61 -4.81
CA GLY A 119 44.10 -28.65 -4.23
C GLY A 119 44.48 -29.96 -3.53
N ASN A 120 43.50 -30.77 -3.11
CA ASN A 120 43.74 -31.95 -2.25
C ASN A 120 43.45 -33.30 -2.92
N TYR A 121 42.71 -33.34 -4.03
CA TYR A 121 42.34 -34.59 -4.70
C TYR A 121 42.86 -34.62 -6.13
N SER A 122 43.83 -35.48 -6.42
CA SER A 122 44.42 -35.60 -7.76
C SER A 122 43.54 -36.37 -8.75
N ASP A 123 42.78 -37.36 -8.28
CA ASP A 123 41.90 -38.17 -9.15
C ASP A 123 40.73 -37.35 -9.70
N ARG A 124 40.59 -37.36 -11.04
CA ARG A 124 39.63 -36.49 -11.73
C ARG A 124 38.18 -36.87 -11.44
N GLU A 125 37.86 -38.17 -11.45
CA GLU A 125 36.47 -38.62 -11.27
C GLU A 125 36.02 -38.46 -9.84
N HIS A 126 36.85 -38.82 -8.86
CA HIS A 126 36.56 -38.60 -7.46
C HIS A 126 36.36 -37.12 -7.15
N ARG A 127 37.22 -36.26 -7.71
CA ARG A 127 37.08 -34.81 -7.57
C ARG A 127 35.78 -34.29 -8.17
N ARG A 128 35.37 -34.78 -9.34
CA ARG A 128 34.10 -34.43 -9.96
C ARG A 128 32.93 -34.78 -9.03
N LEU A 129 32.91 -35.97 -8.46
CA LEU A 129 31.87 -36.43 -7.53
C LEU A 129 31.80 -35.57 -6.26
N LEU A 130 32.96 -35.25 -5.66
CA LEU A 130 33.02 -34.36 -4.49
C LEU A 130 32.49 -32.96 -4.80
N ARG A 131 32.85 -32.40 -5.97
CA ARG A 131 32.36 -31.09 -6.41
C ARG A 131 30.85 -31.12 -6.60
N GLU A 132 30.31 -32.15 -7.27
CA GLU A 132 28.87 -32.30 -7.45
C GLU A 132 28.11 -32.39 -6.12
N ALA A 133 28.62 -33.15 -5.14
CA ALA A 133 28.01 -33.25 -3.82
C ALA A 133 28.03 -31.90 -3.07
N VAL A 134 29.14 -31.15 -3.15
CA VAL A 134 29.26 -29.80 -2.58
C VAL A 134 28.30 -28.82 -3.24
N GLU A 135 28.23 -28.80 -4.56
CA GLU A 135 27.32 -27.92 -5.31
C GLU A 135 25.86 -28.16 -4.88
N LYS A 136 25.44 -29.43 -4.83
CA LYS A 136 24.08 -29.80 -4.40
C LYS A 136 23.77 -29.32 -2.97
N ILE A 137 24.66 -29.56 -2.01
CA ILE A 137 24.37 -29.18 -0.61
C ILE A 137 24.33 -27.66 -0.43
N LEU A 138 25.20 -26.90 -1.13
CA LEU A 138 25.18 -25.44 -1.09
C LEU A 138 23.92 -24.87 -1.73
N ASP A 139 23.47 -25.44 -2.85
CA ASP A 139 22.25 -25.00 -3.53
C ASP A 139 21.01 -25.30 -2.69
N MET A 140 20.95 -26.49 -2.08
CA MET A 140 19.88 -26.83 -1.13
C MET A 140 19.86 -25.90 0.09
N ASN A 141 21.02 -25.52 0.61
CA ASN A 141 21.12 -24.54 1.70
C ASN A 141 20.56 -23.18 1.26
N LEU A 142 20.97 -22.72 0.07
CA LEU A 142 20.57 -21.43 -0.48
C LEU A 142 19.07 -21.37 -0.76
N ASP A 143 18.49 -22.44 -1.31
CA ASP A 143 17.05 -22.57 -1.58
C ASP A 143 16.21 -22.42 -0.30
N VAL A 144 16.55 -23.20 0.73
CA VAL A 144 15.84 -23.17 2.01
C VAL A 144 15.98 -21.80 2.68
N MET A 145 17.19 -21.22 2.70
CA MET A 145 17.40 -19.89 3.29
C MET A 145 16.65 -18.80 2.53
N SER A 146 16.63 -18.86 1.19
CA SER A 146 15.92 -17.89 0.34
C SER A 146 14.39 -17.99 0.48
N THR A 147 13.86 -19.17 0.80
CA THR A 147 12.43 -19.34 1.03
C THR A 147 11.93 -18.48 2.21
N SER A 148 12.74 -18.33 3.28
CA SER A 148 12.39 -17.46 4.42
C SER A 148 12.21 -15.99 4.02
N TYR A 149 12.94 -15.51 3.00
CA TYR A 149 12.81 -14.15 2.49
C TYR A 149 11.50 -13.95 1.72
N ARG A 150 11.17 -14.90 0.84
CA ARG A 150 9.94 -14.86 0.04
C ARG A 150 8.69 -14.86 0.92
N GLU A 151 8.70 -15.62 2.01
CA GLU A 151 7.59 -15.60 2.98
C GLU A 151 7.40 -14.23 3.63
N GLU A 152 8.49 -13.53 3.95
CA GLU A 152 8.43 -12.20 4.56
C GLU A 152 7.97 -11.13 3.56
N GLU A 153 8.46 -11.17 2.32
CA GLU A 153 8.00 -10.27 1.25
C GLU A 153 6.50 -10.45 0.96
N LEU A 154 6.03 -11.69 0.86
CA LEU A 154 4.61 -11.97 0.66
C LEU A 154 3.77 -11.42 1.80
N LYS A 155 4.19 -11.60 3.06
CA LYS A 155 3.49 -11.01 4.22
C LYS A 155 3.38 -9.49 4.11
N LYS A 156 4.47 -8.80 3.75
CA LYS A 156 4.46 -7.33 3.55
C LYS A 156 3.47 -6.92 2.46
N VAL A 157 3.49 -7.59 1.31
CA VAL A 157 2.57 -7.30 0.20
C VAL A 157 1.11 -7.53 0.59
N PHE A 158 0.79 -8.62 1.29
CA PHE A 158 -0.56 -8.91 1.76
C PHE A 158 -1.07 -7.89 2.79
N LEU A 159 -0.20 -7.43 3.69
CA LEU A 159 -0.54 -6.39 4.66
C LEU A 159 -0.84 -5.05 3.96
N SER A 160 -0.02 -4.63 3.00
CA SER A 160 -0.26 -3.42 2.21
C SER A 160 -1.61 -3.47 1.51
N ARG A 161 -1.90 -4.56 0.78
CA ARG A 161 -3.18 -4.71 0.06
C ARG A 161 -4.40 -4.68 0.98
N LYS A 162 -4.30 -5.28 2.17
CA LYS A 162 -5.40 -5.26 3.16
C LYS A 162 -5.64 -3.84 3.67
N LEU A 163 -4.58 -3.10 4.02
CA LEU A 163 -4.68 -1.72 4.48
C LEU A 163 -5.29 -0.82 3.40
N ASP A 164 -4.81 -0.92 2.16
CA ASP A 164 -5.33 -0.13 1.04
C ASP A 164 -6.83 -0.39 0.84
N SER A 165 -7.23 -1.67 0.82
CA SER A 165 -8.64 -2.05 0.66
C SER A 165 -9.53 -1.60 1.83
N PHE A 166 -8.98 -1.57 3.04
CA PHE A 166 -9.71 -1.12 4.22
C PHE A 166 -9.91 0.40 4.18
N LEU A 167 -8.85 1.16 3.86
CA LEU A 167 -8.91 2.62 3.76
C LEU A 167 -9.90 3.06 2.67
N ILE A 168 -9.89 2.40 1.51
CA ILE A 168 -10.86 2.67 0.43
C ILE A 168 -12.29 2.43 0.93
N LYS A 169 -12.58 1.25 1.49
CA LYS A 169 -13.93 0.91 2.00
C LYS A 169 -14.37 1.78 3.18
N ALA A 170 -13.45 2.24 4.02
CA ALA A 170 -13.75 3.15 5.12
C ALA A 170 -14.14 4.53 4.56
N THR A 171 -13.37 5.03 3.58
CA THR A 171 -13.61 6.32 2.92
C THR A 171 -14.93 6.33 2.17
N GLU A 172 -15.24 5.27 1.41
CA GLU A 172 -16.52 5.13 0.70
C GLU A 172 -17.71 5.17 1.66
N ARG A 173 -17.66 4.37 2.74
CA ARG A 173 -18.74 4.31 3.75
C ARG A 173 -18.91 5.64 4.49
N PHE A 174 -17.81 6.27 4.86
CA PHE A 174 -17.83 7.57 5.52
C PHE A 174 -18.47 8.63 4.62
N THR A 175 -18.07 8.68 3.34
CA THR A 175 -18.62 9.62 2.35
C THR A 175 -20.12 9.41 2.15
N HIS A 176 -20.57 8.15 2.03
CA HIS A 176 -22.00 7.84 1.95
C HIS A 176 -22.77 8.28 3.19
N GLY A 177 -22.18 8.12 4.39
CA GLY A 177 -22.77 8.59 5.63
C GLY A 177 -22.95 10.11 5.67
N LEU A 178 -21.94 10.88 5.23
CA LEU A 178 -22.02 12.34 5.15
C LEU A 178 -23.12 12.81 4.19
N ASN A 179 -23.21 12.20 3.00
CA ASN A 179 -24.23 12.55 2.01
C ASN A 179 -25.65 12.26 2.54
N LEU A 180 -25.84 11.14 3.26
CA LEU A 180 -27.13 10.83 3.89
C LEU A 180 -27.53 11.87 4.93
N VAL A 181 -26.59 12.28 5.79
CA VAL A 181 -26.81 13.34 6.77
C VAL A 181 -27.16 14.66 6.09
N LEU A 182 -26.50 14.99 4.98
CA LEU A 182 -26.78 16.20 4.21
C LEU A 182 -28.20 16.18 3.61
N VAL A 183 -28.64 15.08 3.00
CA VAL A 183 -30.03 14.94 2.50
C VAL A 183 -31.05 15.11 3.61
N LEU A 184 -30.83 14.46 4.77
CA LEU A 184 -31.73 14.56 5.90
C LEU A 184 -31.83 16.01 6.41
N ALA A 185 -30.69 16.69 6.55
CA ALA A 185 -30.66 18.10 6.95
C ALA A 185 -31.40 19.00 5.94
N LEU A 186 -31.14 18.82 4.64
CA LEU A 186 -31.85 19.56 3.58
C LEU A 186 -33.35 19.29 3.61
N ALA A 187 -33.79 18.05 3.82
CA ALA A 187 -35.20 17.70 3.90
C ALA A 187 -35.90 18.38 5.09
N VAL A 188 -35.28 18.40 6.26
CA VAL A 188 -35.81 19.08 7.45
C VAL A 188 -35.95 20.59 7.21
N VAL A 189 -34.93 21.21 6.62
CA VAL A 189 -34.95 22.65 6.28
C VAL A 189 -36.04 22.95 5.26
N SER A 190 -36.21 22.11 4.23
CA SER A 190 -37.29 22.26 3.24
C SER A 190 -38.68 22.24 3.88
N ILE A 191 -38.92 21.32 4.83
CA ILE A 191 -40.20 21.25 5.55
C ILE A 191 -40.45 22.53 6.35
N ALA A 192 -39.42 23.05 7.04
CA ALA A 192 -39.54 24.30 7.79
C ALA A 192 -39.88 25.49 6.90
N ILE A 193 -39.29 25.57 5.70
CA ILE A 193 -39.58 26.64 4.72
C ILE A 193 -41.01 26.53 4.19
N VAL A 194 -41.52 25.32 3.92
CA VAL A 194 -42.92 25.11 3.51
C VAL A 194 -43.89 25.57 4.59
N ALA A 195 -43.61 25.24 5.87
CA ALA A 195 -44.41 25.69 6.99
C ALA A 195 -44.40 27.23 7.13
N MET A 196 -43.23 27.84 6.97
CA MET A 196 -43.07 29.30 6.98
C MET A 196 -43.87 29.97 5.86
N PHE A 197 -43.79 29.45 4.62
CA PHE A 197 -44.57 29.96 3.50
C PHE A 197 -46.09 29.88 3.75
N GLY A 198 -46.56 28.78 4.36
CA GLY A 198 -47.97 28.64 4.74
C GLY A 198 -48.40 29.69 5.78
N TRP A 199 -47.53 30.01 6.74
CA TRP A 199 -47.78 31.08 7.71
C TRP A 199 -47.81 32.46 7.06
N ASP A 200 -46.85 32.75 6.16
CA ASP A 200 -46.78 34.01 5.43
C ASP A 200 -48.04 34.22 4.58
N MET A 201 -48.51 33.15 3.90
CA MET A 201 -49.74 33.16 3.12
C MET A 201 -50.96 33.50 3.99
N ALA A 202 -51.08 32.87 5.16
CA ALA A 202 -52.17 33.16 6.10
C ALA A 202 -52.14 34.61 6.62
N HIS A 203 -50.96 35.21 6.74
CA HIS A 203 -50.78 36.61 7.16
C HIS A 203 -51.20 37.61 6.06
N VAL A 204 -50.90 37.32 4.78
CA VAL A 204 -51.36 38.11 3.62
C VAL A 204 -52.87 38.27 3.61
N PHE A 205 -53.61 37.18 3.86
CA PHE A 205 -55.08 37.21 3.90
C PHE A 205 -55.67 38.01 5.08
N ARG A 206 -54.87 38.40 6.07
CA ARG A 206 -55.30 39.15 7.26
C ARG A 206 -55.06 40.67 7.21
N GLY A 207 -54.42 41.22 6.17
CA GLY A 207 -54.45 42.67 5.91
C GLY A 207 -53.18 43.35 5.39
N ASP A 208 -52.00 42.72 5.44
CA ASP A 208 -50.72 43.31 4.99
C ASP A 208 -50.27 42.71 3.65
N VAL A 209 -50.98 43.05 2.58
CA VAL A 209 -50.82 42.41 1.25
C VAL A 209 -49.45 42.71 0.62
N GLU A 210 -48.98 43.96 0.64
CA GLU A 210 -47.74 44.35 -0.02
C GLU A 210 -46.52 43.66 0.61
N LYS A 211 -46.39 43.72 1.94
CA LYS A 211 -45.28 43.09 2.67
C LYS A 211 -45.36 41.56 2.61
N GLY A 212 -46.56 40.98 2.72
CA GLY A 212 -46.71 39.53 2.74
C GLY A 212 -46.44 38.87 1.38
N VAL A 213 -46.76 39.52 0.26
CA VAL A 213 -46.44 39.01 -1.09
C VAL A 213 -44.91 38.94 -1.29
N PHE A 214 -44.15 39.94 -0.84
CA PHE A 214 -42.69 39.92 -0.97
C PHE A 214 -42.04 38.82 -0.12
N THR A 215 -42.51 38.61 1.12
CA THR A 215 -42.02 37.54 1.99
C THR A 215 -42.33 36.16 1.41
N ALA A 216 -43.55 35.96 0.90
CA ALA A 216 -43.99 34.71 0.26
C ALA A 216 -43.19 34.39 -1.02
N LEU A 217 -42.92 35.39 -1.85
CA LEU A 217 -42.11 35.21 -3.05
C LEU A 217 -40.64 34.89 -2.72
N GLY A 218 -40.12 35.53 -1.66
CA GLY A 218 -38.80 35.23 -1.14
C GLY A 218 -38.64 33.81 -0.58
N SER A 219 -39.65 33.28 0.12
CA SER A 219 -39.65 31.90 0.62
C SER A 219 -39.85 30.87 -0.50
N LEU A 220 -40.60 31.20 -1.55
CA LEU A 220 -40.76 30.34 -2.73
C LEU A 220 -39.46 30.16 -3.52
N LEU A 221 -38.65 31.22 -3.66
CA LEU A 221 -37.31 31.12 -4.28
C LEU A 221 -36.33 30.29 -3.46
N ILE A 222 -36.38 30.40 -2.13
CA ILE A 222 -35.57 29.56 -1.24
C ILE A 222 -36.03 28.10 -1.34
N LEU A 223 -37.34 27.86 -1.36
CA LEU A 223 -37.88 26.51 -1.55
C LEU A 223 -37.41 25.89 -2.85
N TRP A 224 -37.39 26.64 -3.95
CA TRP A 224 -36.87 26.16 -5.24
C TRP A 224 -35.38 25.78 -5.16
N MET A 225 -34.55 26.60 -4.51
CA MET A 225 -33.13 26.26 -4.29
C MET A 225 -32.97 24.99 -3.45
N MET A 226 -33.79 24.80 -2.43
CA MET A 226 -33.74 23.62 -1.58
C MET A 226 -34.13 22.36 -2.34
N ILE A 227 -35.13 22.44 -3.22
CA ILE A 227 -35.50 21.33 -4.12
C ILE A 227 -34.35 20.98 -5.05
N GLU A 228 -33.73 21.98 -5.68
CA GLU A 228 -32.60 21.76 -6.60
C GLU A 228 -31.37 21.13 -5.90
N LEU A 229 -31.05 21.61 -4.68
CA LEU A 229 -29.98 21.03 -3.86
C LEU A 229 -30.29 19.59 -3.42
N LEU A 230 -31.53 19.32 -3.03
CA LEU A 230 -31.97 18.00 -2.58
C LEU A 230 -31.98 17.00 -3.75
N ASP A 231 -32.45 17.41 -4.93
CA ASP A 231 -32.40 16.59 -6.14
C ASP A 231 -30.96 16.25 -6.55
N ASN A 232 -30.04 17.20 -6.45
CA ASN A 232 -28.63 16.95 -6.71
C ASN A 232 -28.01 15.99 -5.69
N GLU A 233 -28.34 16.14 -4.41
CA GLU A 233 -27.80 15.27 -3.38
C GLU A 233 -28.37 13.84 -3.46
N ILE A 234 -29.65 13.68 -3.84
CA ILE A 234 -30.22 12.37 -4.18
C ILE A 234 -29.51 11.74 -5.38
N LYS A 235 -29.18 12.52 -6.41
CA LYS A 235 -28.41 12.03 -7.57
C LYS A 235 -27.01 11.58 -7.14
N ASN A 236 -26.34 12.32 -6.26
CA ASN A 236 -25.04 11.93 -5.70
C ASN A 236 -25.15 10.61 -4.92
N LEU A 237 -26.20 10.41 -4.11
CA LEU A 237 -26.45 9.16 -3.39
C LEU A 237 -26.70 7.95 -4.32
N LYS A 238 -27.26 8.18 -5.51
CA LYS A 238 -27.47 7.14 -6.54
C LYS A 238 -26.23 6.85 -7.39
N GLY A 239 -25.06 7.38 -7.02
CA GLY A 239 -23.81 7.22 -7.76
C GLY A 239 -23.61 8.21 -8.91
N GLY A 240 -24.40 9.29 -8.95
CA GLY A 240 -24.19 10.41 -9.87
C GLY A 240 -22.91 11.20 -9.56
N ARG A 241 -22.37 11.88 -10.58
CA ARG A 241 -21.21 12.76 -10.39
C ARG A 241 -21.62 14.09 -9.75
N PHE A 242 -20.79 14.58 -8.83
CA PHE A 242 -20.96 15.89 -8.20
C PHE A 242 -20.92 17.01 -9.25
N SER A 243 -22.05 17.66 -9.49
CA SER A 243 -22.15 18.76 -10.45
C SER A 243 -21.95 20.10 -9.78
N ILE A 244 -20.77 20.70 -9.99
CA ILE A 244 -20.44 22.06 -9.54
C ILE A 244 -21.44 23.10 -10.09
N LEU A 245 -22.07 22.83 -11.24
CA LEU A 245 -23.07 23.71 -11.85
C LEU A 245 -24.28 23.96 -10.94
N VAL A 246 -24.68 22.98 -10.13
CA VAL A 246 -25.82 23.13 -9.21
C VAL A 246 -25.53 24.19 -8.16
N PHE A 247 -24.31 24.19 -7.58
CA PHE A 247 -23.90 25.19 -6.60
C PHE A 247 -23.84 26.59 -7.20
N ILE A 248 -23.31 26.73 -8.42
CA ILE A 248 -23.28 28.02 -9.13
C ILE A 248 -24.72 28.49 -9.43
N GLY A 249 -25.61 27.57 -9.84
CA GLY A 249 -27.03 27.86 -10.09
C GLY A 249 -27.76 28.37 -8.84
N VAL A 250 -27.53 27.73 -7.69
CA VAL A 250 -28.09 28.17 -6.39
C VAL A 250 -27.62 29.57 -6.03
N VAL A 251 -26.32 29.88 -6.21
CA VAL A 251 -25.78 31.22 -5.96
C VAL A 251 -26.41 32.24 -6.91
N ILE A 252 -26.58 31.91 -8.20
CA ILE A 252 -27.25 32.78 -9.17
C ILE A 252 -28.68 33.08 -8.74
N VAL A 253 -29.45 32.07 -8.31
CA VAL A 253 -30.84 32.28 -7.86
C VAL A 253 -30.90 33.09 -6.57
N ALA A 254 -29.96 32.90 -5.64
CA ALA A 254 -29.85 33.74 -4.45
C ALA A 254 -29.59 35.21 -4.81
N ILE A 255 -28.72 35.48 -5.79
CA ILE A 255 -28.46 36.84 -6.29
C ILE A 255 -29.68 37.43 -7.00
N ILE A 256 -30.38 36.64 -7.82
CA ILE A 256 -31.63 37.09 -8.49
C ILE A 256 -32.68 37.47 -7.44
N ARG A 257 -32.84 36.68 -6.37
CA ARG A 257 -33.70 37.00 -5.24
C ARG A 257 -33.33 38.34 -4.61
N GLU A 258 -32.04 38.55 -4.34
CA GLU A 258 -31.56 39.80 -3.72
C GLU A 258 -31.79 41.02 -4.62
N ILE A 259 -31.56 40.88 -5.93
CA ILE A 259 -31.84 41.92 -6.93
C ILE A 259 -33.33 42.27 -6.94
N LEU A 260 -34.21 41.26 -6.95
CA LEU A 260 -35.66 41.46 -6.99
C LEU A 260 -36.13 42.23 -5.75
N ILE A 261 -35.74 41.77 -4.56
CA ILE A 261 -36.09 42.43 -3.28
C ILE A 261 -35.55 43.86 -3.24
N SER A 262 -34.29 44.07 -3.62
CA SER A 262 -33.63 45.39 -3.57
C SER A 262 -34.21 46.39 -4.56
N THR A 263 -34.61 45.93 -5.76
CA THR A 263 -35.26 46.78 -6.77
C THR A 263 -36.62 47.25 -6.31
N LEU A 264 -37.40 46.36 -5.70
CA LEU A 264 -38.75 46.66 -5.21
C LEU A 264 -38.74 47.53 -3.93
N ARG A 265 -37.69 47.43 -3.09
CA ARG A 265 -37.50 48.30 -1.91
C ARG A 265 -36.94 49.70 -2.22
N HIS A 266 -36.66 50.01 -3.49
CA HIS A 266 -36.04 51.28 -3.91
C HIS A 266 -34.70 51.57 -3.21
N ASP A 267 -33.86 50.54 -3.04
CA ASP A 267 -32.52 50.70 -2.49
C ASP A 267 -31.59 51.51 -3.43
N ASP A 268 -30.48 52.01 -2.90
CA ASP A 268 -29.48 52.84 -3.60
C ASP A 268 -28.99 52.21 -4.93
N LEU A 269 -28.96 53.03 -6.00
CA LEU A 269 -28.53 52.67 -7.35
C LEU A 269 -27.15 51.99 -7.38
N LYS A 270 -26.25 52.35 -6.47
CA LYS A 270 -24.92 51.71 -6.35
C LYS A 270 -25.01 50.23 -5.99
N LYS A 271 -25.95 49.85 -5.10
CA LYS A 271 -26.15 48.46 -4.69
C LYS A 271 -26.72 47.62 -5.84
N GLN A 272 -27.69 48.17 -6.58
CA GLN A 272 -28.29 47.50 -7.74
C GLN A 272 -27.25 47.25 -8.85
N ALA A 273 -26.40 48.25 -9.15
CA ALA A 273 -25.34 48.11 -10.15
C ALA A 273 -24.32 47.02 -9.76
N PHE A 274 -23.94 46.95 -8.48
CA PHE A 274 -23.01 45.93 -7.97
C PHE A 274 -23.60 44.50 -8.06
N LEU A 275 -24.86 44.33 -7.68
CA LEU A 275 -25.55 43.03 -7.76
C LEU A 275 -25.70 42.56 -9.21
N ALA A 276 -26.04 43.46 -10.14
CA ALA A 276 -26.14 43.15 -11.57
C ALA A 276 -24.80 42.74 -12.17
N ALA A 277 -23.71 43.44 -11.81
CA ALA A 277 -22.35 43.06 -12.25
C ALA A 277 -21.94 41.68 -11.70
N THR A 278 -22.25 41.40 -10.44
CA THR A 278 -21.98 40.10 -9.80
C THR A 278 -22.75 38.97 -10.49
N LEU A 279 -24.03 39.19 -10.82
CA LEU A 279 -24.84 38.23 -11.56
C LEU A 279 -24.24 37.93 -12.95
N LEU A 280 -23.76 38.95 -13.65
CA LEU A 280 -23.14 38.79 -14.98
C LEU A 280 -21.85 37.95 -14.90
N ILE A 281 -21.01 38.22 -13.90
CA ILE A 281 -19.79 37.42 -13.66
C ILE A 281 -20.15 35.97 -13.36
N LEU A 282 -21.11 35.72 -12.47
CA LEU A 282 -21.57 34.36 -12.15
C LEU A 282 -22.16 33.65 -13.36
N GLY A 283 -22.88 34.36 -14.23
CA GLY A 283 -23.38 33.84 -15.50
C GLY A 283 -22.27 33.40 -16.45
N ILE A 284 -21.19 34.18 -16.55
CA ILE A 284 -20.00 33.80 -17.34
C ILE A 284 -19.32 32.57 -16.74
N VAL A 285 -19.14 32.53 -15.41
CA VAL A 285 -18.55 31.37 -14.72
C VAL A 285 -19.41 30.12 -14.94
N TYR A 286 -20.74 30.23 -14.82
CA TYR A 286 -21.67 29.15 -15.11
C TYR A 286 -21.51 28.64 -16.55
N TYR A 287 -21.45 29.54 -17.53
CA TYR A 287 -21.27 29.19 -18.93
C TYR A 287 -19.94 28.45 -19.18
N LEU A 288 -18.83 28.97 -18.65
CA LEU A 288 -17.50 28.35 -18.80
C LEU A 288 -17.45 26.96 -18.16
N VAL A 289 -17.97 26.80 -16.94
CA VAL A 289 -18.03 25.49 -16.27
C VAL A 289 -18.95 24.54 -17.03
N SER A 290 -20.04 25.03 -17.63
CA SER A 290 -20.96 24.19 -18.40
C SER A 290 -20.34 23.63 -19.68
N LEU A 291 -19.43 24.37 -20.31
CA LEU A 291 -18.67 23.92 -21.47
C LEU A 291 -17.70 22.80 -21.09
N VAL A 292 -16.94 22.98 -20.00
CA VAL A 292 -15.97 21.98 -19.53
C VAL A 292 -16.65 20.67 -19.08
N GLN A 293 -17.82 20.75 -18.46
CA GLN A 293 -18.56 19.55 -18.05
C GLN A 293 -19.24 18.82 -19.23
N ARG A 294 -19.51 19.50 -20.36
CA ARG A 294 -20.09 18.89 -21.56
C ARG A 294 -19.11 17.97 -22.31
N ASP A 295 -17.81 18.27 -22.25
CA ASP A 295 -16.74 17.53 -22.93
C ASP A 295 -16.17 16.34 -22.13
N GLN A 296 -16.69 16.07 -20.93
CA GLN A 296 -16.31 14.87 -20.18
C GLN A 296 -17.06 13.65 -20.74
N PRO A 297 -16.38 12.61 -21.25
CA PRO A 297 -17.04 11.41 -21.77
C PRO A 297 -17.94 10.79 -20.68
N LYS A 298 -19.13 10.35 -21.09
CA LYS A 298 -19.97 9.46 -20.28
C LYS A 298 -19.25 8.10 -20.23
N ILE A 299 -18.43 7.92 -19.20
CA ILE A 299 -17.89 6.60 -18.80
C ILE A 299 -19.01 5.83 -18.12
#